data_AF-A0AAT9HLE4-F1
#
_entry.id   AF-A0AAT9HLE4-F1
#
_cell.length_a   1.000
_cell.length_b   1.000
_cell.length_c   1.000
_cell.angle_alpha   90.00
_cell.angle_beta   90.00
_cell.angle_gamma   90.00
#
_symmetry.space_group_name_H-M   'P 1'
#
loop_
_entity.id
_entity.type
_entity.pdbx_description
1 polymer ?
#
loop_
_entity_poly.entity_id
_entity_poly.type
_entity_poly.pdbx_seq_one_letter_code
_entity_poly.pdbx_strand_id
1 'polypeptide(L)'
;MLVGTGTGATGWLRSVWQERGSALPLPRPEEDRLLWFVREAWPSPATGTSLVAGELAASGRLCLTVESERLVAFGDGVEGDALELTWGQTVRVGRCERRLRLVTGVPGRR
;
A
#
# COMPACT_ATOMS: atom_id res chain seq x y z
N MET A 1 -5.97 0.97 -6.53
CA MET A 1 -5.72 0.87 -5.07
C MET A 1 -4.24 1.18 -4.82
N LEU A 2 -3.88 1.65 -3.63
CA LEU A 2 -2.49 1.85 -3.21
C LEU A 2 -2.25 1.18 -1.84
N VAL A 3 -1.07 0.59 -1.66
CA VAL A 3 -0.56 0.13 -0.36
C VAL A 3 0.84 0.71 -0.20
N GLY A 4 1.15 1.31 0.94
CA GLY A 4 2.44 1.96 1.16
C GLY A 4 3.05 1.64 2.52
N THR A 5 4.38 1.58 2.53
CA THR A 5 5.24 1.43 3.71
C THR A 5 5.52 2.79 4.37
N GLY A 6 6.19 2.78 5.52
CA GLY A 6 6.75 4.00 6.12
C GLY A 6 7.71 4.77 5.22
N THR A 7 8.60 4.07 4.50
CA THR A 7 9.53 4.71 3.55
C THR A 7 8.79 5.27 2.32
N GLY A 8 7.66 4.68 1.94
CA GLY A 8 6.78 5.18 0.87
C GLY A 8 5.79 6.25 1.33
N ALA A 9 5.76 6.60 2.62
CA ALA A 9 4.74 7.48 3.19
C ALA A 9 4.80 8.93 2.72
N THR A 10 5.91 9.34 2.11
CA THR A 10 6.09 10.67 1.49
C THR A 10 5.79 10.69 -0.01
N GLY A 11 5.53 9.53 -0.64
CA GLY A 11 5.22 9.40 -2.07
C GLY A 11 3.72 9.48 -2.35
N TRP A 12 3.21 8.68 -3.31
CA TRP A 12 1.78 8.63 -3.65
C TRP A 12 0.87 8.35 -2.44
N LEU A 13 1.38 7.64 -1.42
CA LEU A 13 0.64 7.42 -0.18
C LEU A 13 0.30 8.76 0.50
N ARG A 14 1.21 9.73 0.50
CA ARG A 14 0.97 11.07 1.04
C ARG A 14 -0.12 11.79 0.26
N SER A 15 -0.04 11.76 -1.07
CA SER A 15 -1.00 12.45 -1.94
C SER A 15 -2.42 11.93 -1.71
N VAL A 16 -2.61 10.60 -1.70
CA VAL A 16 -3.92 9.99 -1.47
C VAL A 16 -4.41 10.21 -0.03
N TRP A 17 -3.51 10.15 0.94
CA TRP A 17 -3.83 10.44 2.34
C TRP A 17 -4.36 11.88 2.52
N GLN A 18 -3.73 12.86 1.86
CA GLN A 18 -4.13 14.27 1.87
C GLN A 18 -5.46 14.50 1.15
N GLU A 19 -5.58 13.97 -0.07
CA GLU A 19 -6.80 14.06 -0.89
C GLU A 19 -8.03 13.53 -0.15
N ARG A 20 -7.85 12.45 0.63
CA ARG A 20 -8.92 11.81 1.40
C ARG A 20 -9.17 12.43 2.77
N GLY A 21 -8.39 13.44 3.19
CA GLY A 21 -8.47 14.01 4.53
C GLY A 21 -8.34 12.95 5.63
N SER A 22 -7.50 11.92 5.40
CA SER A 22 -7.45 10.75 6.28
C SER A 22 -6.91 11.12 7.67
N ALA A 23 -7.57 10.62 8.71
CA ALA A 23 -7.09 10.74 10.09
C ALA A 23 -6.12 9.61 10.50
N LEU A 24 -5.89 8.62 9.62
CA LEU A 24 -4.97 7.52 9.93
C LEU A 24 -3.54 8.05 10.04
N PRO A 25 -2.76 7.69 11.07
CA PRO A 25 -1.38 8.18 11.19
C PRO A 25 -0.52 7.58 10.09
N LEU A 26 0.13 8.41 9.28
CA LEU A 26 1.10 7.94 8.29
C LEU A 26 2.24 7.16 8.97
N PRO A 27 2.68 6.02 8.41
CA PRO A 27 3.74 5.22 8.99
C PRO A 27 5.08 5.95 8.95
N ARG A 28 5.83 5.89 10.04
CA ARG A 28 7.24 6.30 10.03
C ARG A 28 8.09 5.25 9.30
N PRO A 29 9.24 5.61 8.72
CA PRO A 29 10.11 4.68 7.98
C PRO A 29 10.48 3.39 8.75
N GLU A 30 10.60 3.48 10.07
CA GLU A 30 10.95 2.39 10.97
C GLU A 30 9.75 1.54 11.46
N GLU A 31 8.52 1.96 11.19
CA GLU A 31 7.33 1.26 11.67
C GLU A 31 6.98 0.03 10.81
N ASP A 32 6.67 -1.07 11.48
CA ASP A 32 6.34 -2.36 10.87
C ASP A 32 4.84 -2.48 10.53
N ARG A 33 4.31 -1.49 9.81
CA ARG A 33 2.90 -1.46 9.35
C ARG A 33 2.77 -0.85 7.96
N LEU A 34 1.69 -1.21 7.28
CA LEU A 34 1.31 -0.62 5.99
C LEU A 34 0.04 0.20 6.15
N LEU A 35 -0.13 1.22 5.33
CA LEU A 35 -1.43 1.83 5.08
C LEU A 35 -1.88 1.54 3.65
N TRP A 36 -3.19 1.41 3.47
CA TRP A 36 -3.78 1.19 2.16
C TRP A 36 -4.99 2.08 1.93
N PHE A 37 -5.24 2.39 0.65
CA PHE A 37 -6.35 3.23 0.20
C PHE A 37 -6.90 2.74 -1.15
N VAL A 38 -8.22 2.77 -1.30
CA VAL A 38 -8.91 2.64 -2.58
C VAL A 38 -9.22 4.04 -3.09
N ARG A 39 -8.73 4.41 -4.29
CA ARG A 39 -8.87 5.78 -4.82
C ARG A 39 -10.27 6.12 -5.32
N GLU A 40 -10.98 5.16 -5.89
CA GLU A 40 -12.31 5.35 -6.48
C GLU A 40 -13.17 4.15 -6.11
N ALA A 41 -13.63 4.12 -4.86
CA ALA A 41 -14.45 3.02 -4.38
C ALA A 41 -15.82 3.08 -5.04
N TRP A 42 -16.20 1.99 -5.70
CA TRP A 42 -17.49 1.85 -6.39
C TRP A 42 -18.38 0.87 -5.61
N PRO A 43 -19.70 1.07 -5.53
CA PRO A 43 -20.62 0.20 -4.79
C PRO A 43 -20.70 -1.20 -5.42
N SER A 44 -19.77 -2.07 -5.03
CA SER A 44 -19.71 -3.46 -5.48
C SER A 44 -20.68 -4.35 -4.68
N PRO A 45 -21.15 -5.48 -5.25
CA PRO A 45 -21.93 -6.45 -4.48
C PRO A 45 -21.19 -7.04 -3.28
N ALA A 46 -19.86 -7.23 -3.40
CA ALA A 46 -19.05 -7.90 -2.38
C ALA A 46 -18.70 -7.01 -1.19
N THR A 47 -18.35 -5.74 -1.42
CA THR A 47 -17.83 -4.84 -0.37
C THR A 47 -18.60 -3.53 -0.26
N GLY A 48 -19.55 -3.28 -1.16
CA GLY A 48 -20.16 -1.96 -1.33
C GLY A 48 -19.05 -0.93 -1.52
N THR A 49 -19.01 0.04 -0.61
CA THR A 49 -17.94 1.04 -0.45
C THR A 49 -17.40 1.06 0.99
N SER A 50 -17.47 -0.08 1.69
CA SER A 50 -17.10 -0.16 3.12
C SER A 50 -15.59 -0.32 3.35
N LEU A 51 -14.87 -0.90 2.39
CA LEU A 51 -13.43 -1.16 2.47
C LEU A 51 -12.65 -0.18 1.59
N VAL A 52 -12.37 1.02 2.12
CA VAL A 52 -11.77 2.12 1.32
C VAL A 52 -10.42 2.60 1.82
N ALA A 53 -10.11 2.35 3.08
CA ALA A 53 -8.82 2.64 3.69
C ALA A 53 -8.61 1.74 4.90
N GLY A 54 -7.36 1.54 5.28
CA GLY A 54 -7.04 0.84 6.51
C GLY A 54 -5.55 0.75 6.80
N GLU A 55 -5.27 0.26 8.01
CA GLU A 55 -3.94 -0.12 8.44
C GLU A 55 -3.78 -1.64 8.37
N LEU A 56 -2.58 -2.07 8.01
CA LEU A 56 -2.15 -3.46 8.08
C LEU A 56 -1.01 -3.56 9.09
N ALA A 57 -1.28 -4.16 10.25
CA ALA A 57 -0.27 -4.47 11.25
C ALA A 57 0.75 -5.51 10.71
N ALA A 58 1.85 -5.71 11.44
CA ALA A 58 3.00 -6.50 11.00
C ALA A 58 2.68 -7.93 10.49
N SER A 59 1.63 -8.59 11.00
CA SER A 59 1.18 -9.93 10.59
C SER A 59 -0.01 -9.92 9.63
N GLY A 60 -0.62 -8.75 9.41
CA GLY A 60 -1.79 -8.61 8.57
C GLY A 60 -1.48 -8.87 7.11
N ARG A 61 -2.49 -9.36 6.38
CA ARG A 61 -2.46 -9.49 4.92
C ARG A 61 -3.72 -8.88 4.32
N LEU A 62 -3.52 -8.09 3.28
CA LEU A 62 -4.59 -7.66 2.40
C LEU A 62 -4.71 -8.69 1.27
N CYS A 63 -5.91 -9.22 1.07
CA CYS A 63 -6.20 -10.17 -0.01
C CYS A 63 -7.15 -9.49 -1.01
N LEU A 64 -6.74 -9.43 -2.27
CA LEU A 64 -7.49 -8.82 -3.35
C LEU A 64 -7.83 -9.89 -4.37
N THR A 65 -9.12 -10.23 -4.49
CA THR A 65 -9.63 -11.10 -5.55
C THR A 65 -10.07 -10.25 -6.72
N VAL A 66 -9.61 -10.60 -7.92
CA VAL A 66 -9.93 -9.85 -9.14
C VAL A 66 -11.30 -10.26 -9.66
N GLU A 67 -12.22 -9.31 -9.71
CA GLU A 67 -13.56 -9.46 -10.30
C GLU A 67 -13.71 -8.57 -11.56
N SER A 68 -12.63 -8.48 -12.35
CA SER A 68 -12.60 -7.78 -13.63
C SER A 68 -11.80 -8.58 -14.66
N GLU A 69 -11.93 -8.23 -15.95
CA GLU A 69 -11.17 -8.89 -17.02
C GLU A 69 -9.66 -8.64 -16.89
N ARG A 70 -9.27 -7.45 -16.41
CA ARG A 70 -7.88 -7.05 -16.25
C ARG A 70 -7.69 -6.19 -15.01
N LEU A 71 -6.62 -6.46 -14.28
CA LEU A 71 -6.06 -5.64 -13.22
C LEU A 71 -4.53 -5.65 -13.37
N VAL A 72 -3.90 -4.50 -13.22
CA VAL A 72 -2.44 -4.36 -13.24
C VAL A 72 -1.95 -3.95 -11.86
N ALA A 73 -0.96 -4.68 -11.33
CA ALA A 73 -0.31 -4.37 -10.06
C ALA A 73 1.19 -4.21 -10.29
N PHE A 74 1.78 -3.12 -9.79
CA PHE A 74 3.21 -2.83 -9.92
C PHE A 74 3.73 -2.16 -8.63
N GLY A 75 5.03 -2.25 -8.39
CA GLY A 75 5.70 -1.68 -7.23
C GLY A 75 6.44 -0.39 -7.56
N ASP A 76 6.50 0.56 -6.62
CA ASP A 76 7.40 1.73 -6.66
C ASP A 76 7.36 2.61 -7.95
N GLY A 77 6.30 2.50 -8.75
CA GLY A 77 6.21 3.17 -10.06
C GLY A 77 7.03 2.51 -11.17
N VAL A 78 7.53 1.28 -10.96
CA VAL A 78 8.36 0.53 -11.91
C VAL A 78 7.46 -0.32 -12.81
N GLU A 79 7.09 0.20 -13.97
CA GLU A 79 6.19 -0.51 -14.90
C GLU A 79 6.74 -1.86 -15.39
N GLY A 80 8.06 -2.01 -15.41
CA GLY A 80 8.71 -3.27 -15.81
C GLY A 80 8.47 -4.45 -14.86
N ASP A 81 7.97 -4.21 -13.65
CA ASP A 81 7.62 -5.26 -12.68
C ASP A 81 6.12 -5.58 -12.62
N ALA A 82 5.33 -5.02 -13.55
CA ALA A 82 3.90 -5.15 -13.57
C ALA A 82 3.44 -6.61 -13.68
N LEU A 83 2.49 -6.96 -12.82
CA LEU A 83 1.73 -8.20 -12.84
C LEU A 83 0.35 -7.92 -13.44
N GLU A 84 0.02 -8.63 -14.52
CA GLU A 84 -1.34 -8.66 -15.04
C GLU A 84 -2.14 -9.78 -14.39
N LEU A 85 -3.32 -9.43 -13.88
CA LEU A 85 -4.23 -10.35 -13.22
C LEU A 85 -5.60 -10.29 -13.89
N THR A 86 -6.26 -11.43 -13.93
CA THR A 86 -7.59 -11.62 -14.52
C THR A 86 -8.53 -12.25 -13.51
N TRP A 87 -9.79 -12.40 -13.92
CA TRP A 87 -10.89 -12.86 -13.08
C TRP A 87 -10.55 -14.10 -12.23
N GLY A 88 -10.88 -14.02 -10.94
CA GLY A 88 -10.71 -15.09 -9.97
C GLY A 88 -9.29 -15.24 -9.39
N GLN A 89 -8.29 -14.56 -9.95
CA GLN A 89 -6.96 -14.54 -9.36
C GLN A 89 -6.92 -13.69 -8.08
N THR A 90 -6.01 -14.04 -7.17
CA THR A 90 -5.87 -13.35 -5.88
C THR A 90 -4.45 -12.83 -5.70
N VAL A 91 -4.30 -11.54 -5.41
CA VAL A 91 -3.05 -10.95 -4.91
C VAL A 91 -3.11 -10.87 -3.40
N ARG A 92 -2.01 -11.25 -2.74
CA ARG A 92 -1.82 -11.10 -1.30
C ARG A 92 -0.72 -10.08 -1.05
N VAL A 93 -1.07 -8.99 -0.39
CA VAL A 93 -0.13 -7.93 -0.01
C VAL A 93 0.07 -7.98 1.49
N GLY A 94 1.32 -7.97 1.93
CA GLY A 94 1.68 -7.96 3.33
C GLY A 94 3.10 -7.45 3.50
N ARG A 95 3.52 -7.27 4.75
CA ARG A 95 4.87 -6.82 5.06
C ARG A 95 5.89 -7.88 4.63
N CYS A 96 6.90 -7.47 3.86
CA CYS A 96 8.03 -8.32 3.51
C CYS A 96 8.90 -8.61 4.75
N GLU A 97 9.37 -9.84 4.92
CA GLU A 97 10.28 -10.23 6.01
C GLU A 97 11.65 -9.56 5.89
N ARG A 98 12.12 -9.38 4.66
CA ARG A 98 13.38 -8.67 4.38
C ARG A 98 13.19 -7.16 4.53
N ARG A 99 14.10 -6.53 5.28
CA ARG A 99 14.10 -5.09 5.54
C ARG A 99 15.24 -4.38 4.84
N LEU A 100 14.97 -3.15 4.40
CA LEU A 100 15.99 -2.19 4.02
C LEU A 100 16.74 -1.73 5.27
N ARG A 101 18.08 -1.73 5.21
CA ARG A 101 18.95 -1.20 6.27
C ARG A 101 19.69 0.00 5.69
N LEU A 102 19.28 1.20 6.08
CA LEU A 102 19.94 2.44 5.68
C LEU A 102 21.09 2.73 6.65
N VAL A 103 22.31 2.87 6.13
CA VAL A 103 23.45 3.35 6.92
C VAL A 103 23.48 4.87 6.84
N THR A 104 23.23 5.53 7.97
CA THR A 104 23.39 6.97 8.10
C THR A 104 24.78 7.26 8.64
N GLY A 105 25.52 8.20 8.04
CA GLY A 105 26.78 8.66 8.61
C GLY A 105 26.58 9.25 10.02
N VAL A 106 27.58 9.14 10.89
CA VAL A 106 27.56 9.83 12.19
C VAL A 106 27.48 11.33 11.92
N PRO A 107 26.54 12.08 12.53
CA PRO A 107 26.56 13.53 12.46
C PRO A 107 27.90 14.00 13.03
N GLY A 108 28.77 14.50 12.16
CA GLY A 108 30.05 15.05 12.56
C GLY A 108 29.80 16.20 13.53
N ARG A 109 30.41 16.11 14.72
CA ARG A 109 30.63 17.22 15.63
C ARG A 109 31.11 18.43 14.82
N ARG A 110 30.29 19.48 14.73
CA ARG A 110 30.70 20.85 14.44
C ARG A 110 30.05 21.74 15.48
#